data_AF-A0A398DF35-F1
#
_entry.id   AF-A0A398DF35-F1
#
_cell.length_a   1.000
_cell.length_b   1.000
_cell.length_c   1.000
_cell.angle_alpha   90.00
_cell.angle_beta   90.00
_cell.angle_gamma   90.00
#
_symmetry.space_group_name_H-M   'P 1'
#
loop_
_entity.id
_entity.type
_entity.pdbx_description
1 polymer ?
#
loop_
_entity_poly.entity_id
_entity_poly.type
_entity_poly.pdbx_seq_one_letter_code
_entity_poly.pdbx_strand_id
1 'polypeptide(L)'
;MHPDFDYKKTEVAGLKRENIRKEIVRNGELVYAFPTLIETRTWSAQRFSLLYGEHKRFANPHTYHIGVSRELFDLRRSLIDARSS
;
A
#
# COMPACT_ATOMS: atom_id res chain seq x y z
N MET A 1 11.61 -3.77 -0.43
CA MET A 1 12.25 -4.17 -1.70
C MET A 1 11.36 -3.78 -2.86
N HIS A 2 11.91 -3.36 -4.00
CA HIS A 2 11.09 -3.19 -5.20
C HIS A 2 10.58 -4.56 -5.67
N PRO A 3 9.30 -4.69 -6.06
CA PRO A 3 8.70 -6.00 -6.39
C PRO A 3 9.33 -6.68 -7.61
N ASP A 4 9.79 -5.90 -8.60
CA ASP A 4 10.31 -6.46 -9.86
C ASP A 4 11.84 -6.29 -10.04
N PHE A 5 12.49 -5.47 -9.21
CA PHE A 5 13.92 -5.17 -9.35
C PHE A 5 14.59 -5.47 -8.01
N ASP A 6 15.20 -6.64 -7.90
CA ASP A 6 15.81 -7.15 -6.68
C ASP A 6 16.95 -6.27 -6.13
N TYR A 7 17.65 -5.55 -6.99
CA TYR A 7 18.69 -4.60 -6.62
C TYR A 7 18.15 -3.25 -6.08
N LYS A 8 16.89 -2.90 -6.35
CA LYS A 8 16.29 -1.65 -5.85
C LYS A 8 15.71 -1.86 -4.46
N LYS A 9 16.46 -1.39 -3.46
CA LYS A 9 16.09 -1.51 -2.04
C LYS A 9 16.15 -0.14 -1.36
N THR A 10 15.24 0.06 -0.41
CA THR A 10 15.15 1.28 0.40
C THR A 10 15.03 0.86 1.84
N GLU A 11 15.89 1.40 2.70
CA GLU A 11 15.76 1.23 4.14
C GLU A 11 14.70 2.19 4.67
N VAL A 12 13.75 1.67 5.44
CA VAL A 12 12.64 2.43 6.00
C VAL A 12 12.63 2.28 7.51
N ALA A 13 13.15 3.28 8.21
CA ALA A 13 13.22 3.33 9.67
C ALA A 13 12.68 4.68 10.19
N GLY A 14 12.18 4.70 11.43
CA GLY A 14 11.74 5.93 12.10
C GLY A 14 10.44 6.57 11.57
N LEU A 15 9.72 5.91 10.66
CA LEU A 15 8.45 6.43 10.11
C LEU A 15 7.22 5.86 10.83
N LYS A 16 6.15 6.66 10.89
CA LYS A 16 4.83 6.19 11.33
C LYS A 16 4.26 5.21 10.31
N ARG A 17 3.82 4.05 10.78
CA ARG A 17 3.19 2.99 9.97
C ARG A 17 1.70 2.95 10.23
N GLU A 18 0.92 2.64 9.20
CA GLU A 18 -0.52 2.49 9.31
C GLU A 18 -0.99 1.29 8.48
N ASN A 19 -1.88 0.48 9.07
CA ASN A 19 -2.56 -0.57 8.33
C ASN A 19 -3.72 0.04 7.53
N ILE A 20 -3.63 -0.01 6.21
CA ILE A 20 -4.64 0.55 5.31
C ILE A 20 -5.84 -0.38 5.08
N ARG A 21 -5.71 -1.68 5.41
CA ARG A 21 -6.80 -2.65 5.25
C ARG A 21 -7.64 -2.68 6.52
N LYS A 22 -8.96 -2.59 6.36
CA LYS A 22 -9.95 -2.76 7.42
C LYS A 22 -10.77 -4.00 7.11
N GLU A 23 -11.09 -4.76 8.15
CA GLU A 23 -12.00 -5.88 8.02
C GLU A 23 -13.43 -5.36 7.91
N ILE A 24 -14.10 -5.70 6.80
CA ILE A 24 -15.47 -5.26 6.53
C ILE A 24 -16.48 -6.32 6.97
N VAL A 25 -16.18 -7.56 6.64
CA VAL A 25 -17.01 -8.74 6.94
C VAL A 25 -16.16 -9.74 7.70
N ARG A 26 -16.70 -10.30 8.78
CA ARG A 26 -16.10 -11.39 9.54
C ARG A 26 -17.12 -12.52 9.66
N ASN A 27 -16.76 -13.72 9.21
CA ASN A 27 -17.63 -14.91 9.27
C ASN A 27 -19.04 -14.72 8.67
N GLY A 28 -19.14 -13.93 7.59
CA GLY A 28 -20.41 -13.63 6.93
C GLY A 28 -21.20 -12.47 7.54
N GLU A 29 -20.73 -11.90 8.66
CA GLU A 29 -21.37 -10.75 9.32
C GLU A 29 -20.66 -9.44 8.98
N LEU A 30 -21.42 -8.38 8.71
CA LEU A 30 -20.90 -7.02 8.52
C LEU A 30 -20.43 -6.46 9.87
N VAL A 31 -19.12 -6.29 10.03
CA VAL A 31 -18.50 -5.78 11.28
C VAL A 31 -18.02 -4.33 11.16
N TYR A 32 -18.10 -3.74 9.97
CA TYR A 32 -17.64 -2.38 9.71
C TYR A 32 -18.78 -1.37 9.69
N ALA A 33 -18.64 -0.33 10.51
CA ALA A 33 -19.49 0.85 10.44
C ALA A 33 -19.04 1.75 9.28
N PHE A 34 -19.88 1.89 8.27
CA PHE A 34 -19.61 2.77 7.15
C PHE A 34 -19.64 4.24 7.59
N PRO A 35 -18.63 5.03 7.19
CA PRO A 35 -18.63 6.46 7.46
C PRO A 35 -19.73 7.15 6.66
N THR A 36 -20.17 8.30 7.13
CA THR A 36 -21.02 9.20 6.38
C THR A 36 -20.29 9.75 5.15
N LEU A 37 -21.05 10.33 4.21
CA LEU A 37 -20.49 10.98 3.04
C LEU A 37 -19.56 12.16 3.41
N ILE A 38 -19.92 12.92 4.46
CA ILE A 38 -19.14 14.06 4.95
C ILE A 38 -17.80 13.59 5.53
N GLU A 39 -17.81 12.53 6.34
CA GLU A 39 -16.60 11.94 6.90
C GLU A 39 -15.70 11.38 5.79
N THR A 40 -16.28 10.69 4.81
CA THR A 40 -15.54 10.14 3.66
C THR A 40 -14.87 11.24 2.85
N ARG A 41 -15.58 12.33 2.57
CA ARG A 41 -15.05 13.51 1.86
C ARG A 41 -13.90 14.15 2.64
N THR A 42 -14.10 14.37 3.93
CA THR A 42 -13.11 14.98 4.83
C THR A 42 -11.84 14.12 4.91
N TRP A 43 -12.01 12.81 5.11
CA TRP A 43 -10.91 11.87 5.18
C TRP A 43 -10.10 11.82 3.87
N SER A 44 -10.79 11.81 2.72
CA SER A 44 -10.14 11.79 1.41
C SER A 44 -9.31 13.06 1.17
N ALA A 45 -9.82 14.24 1.54
CA ALA A 45 -9.10 15.51 1.45
C ALA A 45 -7.87 15.54 2.38
N GLN A 46 -8.03 15.07 3.61
CA GLN A 46 -6.92 14.96 4.57
C GLN A 46 -5.83 14.03 4.04
N ARG A 47 -6.18 12.84 3.53
CA ARG A 47 -5.22 11.90 2.93
C ARG A 47 -4.49 12.48 1.74
N PHE A 48 -5.23 13.13 0.83
CA PHE A 48 -4.63 13.75 -0.35
C PHE A 48 -3.64 14.85 0.02
N SER A 49 -3.90 15.60 1.10
CA SER A 49 -2.97 16.63 1.59
C SER A 49 -1.63 16.07 2.09
N LEU A 50 -1.56 14.80 2.49
CA LEU A 50 -0.33 14.14 2.94
C LEU A 50 0.61 13.77 1.78
N LEU A 51 0.12 13.77 0.54
CA LEU A 51 0.95 13.50 -0.63
C LEU A 51 1.82 14.71 -0.97
N TYR A 52 3.10 14.45 -1.26
CA TYR A 52 4.02 15.45 -1.78
C TYR A 52 3.56 16.00 -3.14
N GLY A 53 3.99 17.22 -3.46
CA GLY A 53 3.52 17.97 -4.64
C GLY A 53 3.77 17.24 -5.96
N GLU A 54 4.90 16.55 -6.08
CA GLU A 54 5.31 15.80 -7.26
C GLU A 54 4.36 14.64 -7.60
N HIS A 55 3.70 14.05 -6.61
CA HIS A 55 2.70 13.00 -6.81
C HIS A 55 1.32 13.56 -7.16
N LYS A 56 1.09 14.87 -6.96
CA LYS A 56 -0.19 15.56 -7.22
C LYS A 56 -0.25 16.24 -8.59
N ARG A 57 0.82 16.18 -9.39
CA ARG A 57 0.87 16.86 -10.70
C ARG A 57 -0.09 16.20 -11.69
N PHE A 58 -0.84 17.03 -12.44
CA PHE A 58 -1.71 16.55 -13.52
C PHE A 58 -0.92 16.03 -14.73
N ALA A 59 0.25 16.60 -14.99
CA ALA A 59 1.17 16.16 -16.05
C ALA A 59 2.43 15.57 -15.44
N ASN A 60 2.86 14.42 -15.96
CA ASN A 60 4.08 13.71 -15.57
C ASN A 60 4.23 13.54 -14.03
N PRO A 61 3.26 12.97 -13.31
CA PRO A 61 3.38 12.75 -11.87
C PRO A 61 4.56 11.83 -11.52
N HIS A 62 5.19 12.05 -10.36
CA HIS A 62 6.22 11.13 -9.89
C HIS A 62 5.58 9.80 -9.50
N THR A 63 6.20 8.70 -9.90
CA THR A 63 5.76 7.36 -9.51
C THR A 63 5.86 7.22 -8.00
N TYR A 64 4.76 6.84 -7.35
CA TYR A 64 4.77 6.50 -5.94
C TYR A 64 5.34 5.09 -5.77
N HIS A 65 6.49 4.98 -5.11
CA HIS A 65 7.17 3.70 -4.98
C HIS A 65 6.45 2.77 -4.01
N ILE A 66 6.12 1.57 -4.48
CA ILE A 66 5.54 0.50 -3.66
C ILE A 66 6.63 -0.54 -3.42
N GLY A 67 6.92 -0.80 -2.14
CA GLY A 67 7.83 -1.85 -1.72
C GLY A 67 7.09 -3.04 -1.14
N VAL A 68 7.67 -4.23 -1.32
CA VAL A 68 7.27 -5.46 -0.61
C VAL A 68 8.25 -5.78 0.51
N SER A 69 7.76 -6.48 1.54
CA SER A 69 8.63 -7.05 2.57
C SER A 69 9.56 -8.09 1.95
N ARG A 70 10.68 -8.35 2.63
CA ARG A 70 11.63 -9.38 2.19
C ARG A 70 10.99 -10.77 2.18
N GLU A 71 10.24 -11.08 3.23
CA GLU A 71 9.49 -12.34 3.37
C GLU A 71 8.53 -12.57 2.19
N LEU A 72 7.75 -11.56 1.80
CA LEU A 72 6.79 -11.69 0.69
C LEU A 72 7.51 -11.85 -0.66
N PHE A 73 8.61 -11.13 -0.85
CA PHE A 73 9.42 -11.25 -2.06
C PHE A 73 10.02 -12.65 -2.20
N ASP A 74 10.64 -13.15 -1.13
CA ASP A 74 11.28 -14.47 -1.11
C ASP A 74 10.23 -15.59 -1.29
N LEU A 75 9.05 -15.46 -0.66
CA LEU A 75 7.93 -16.37 -0.86
C LEU A 75 7.45 -16.39 -2.32
N ARG A 76 7.29 -15.22 -2.95
CA ARG A 76 6.90 -15.17 -4.38
C ARG A 76 7.92 -15.92 -5.23
N ARG A 77 9.21 -15.73 -4.96
CA ARG A 77 10.28 -16.35 -5.75
C ARG A 77 10.31 -17.87 -5.57
N SER A 78 10.20 -18.37 -4.33
CA SER A 78 10.17 -19.81 -4.09
C SER A 78 8.99 -20.50 -4.78
N LEU A 79 7.81 -19.87 -4.81
CA LEU A 79 6.64 -20.40 -5.51
C LEU A 79 6.84 -20.45 -7.04
N ILE A 80 7.54 -19.47 -7.61
CA ILE A 80 7.86 -19.45 -9.04
C ILE A 80 8.87 -20.55 -9.39
N ASP A 81 9.92 -20.68 -8.58
CA ASP A 81 10.98 -21.69 -8.78
C ASP A 81 10.39 -23.11 -8.68
N ALA A 82 9.51 -23.35 -7.70
CA ALA A 82 8.83 -24.63 -7.50
C ALA A 82 7.90 -25.04 -8.66
N ARG A 83 7.29 -24.08 -9.37
CA ARG A 83 6.46 -24.36 -10.56
C ARG A 83 7.30 -24.60 -11.82
N SER A 84 8.50 -24.03 -11.87
CA SER A 84 9.35 -24.05 -13.06
C SER A 84 10.29 -25.27 -13.09
N SER A 85 10.26 -26.07 -12.02
CA SER A 85 10.92 -27.37 -11.88
C SER A 85 9.91 -28.49 -12.18
#